data_AF-A0A2H9LIB1-F1
#
_entry.id   AF-A0A2H9LIB1-F1
#
_cell.length_a   1.000
_cell.length_b   1.000
_cell.length_c   1.000
_cell.angle_alpha   90.00
_cell.angle_beta   90.00
_cell.angle_gamma   90.00
#
_symmetry.space_group_name_H-M   'P 1'
#
loop_
_entity.id
_entity.type
_entity.pdbx_description
1 polymer ?
#
loop_
_entity_poly.entity_id
_entity_poly.type
_entity_poly.pdbx_seq_one_letter_code
_entity_poly.pdbx_strand_id
1 'polypeptide(L)'
;MQAILLLNSVSFLALAALCWVLSNRSFRNRNMHFAWAILSTSFFYLASAVLNAIWAFNLASPSPLESIMAGSAFVMPVAALLSFALYRITSDRKILVFFSIFALCLFGFGMKPENFLFIIIFVSFLLLLLIGVNAAISKSAIAHASIFIAAYGATGAAFTFLSTRMNLSPIWFIPNLGMAMAYYLMIGQCCRLNESEDKKPHSESVFATCTRYLIFVITLLAFLFLSTIAIHEIGHGAAGALLGCETESVIFNSQLPQNPFTQVNCANASSYLVVDISGVMLPLVFGLFLLFLGRGFIRSIGLEIISIGIFLSYGDLSMLNVPLSYIILAYIFAGFFMAIAILRIGKSYLGRGEKREKQTKPESKPKAGQKI
;
A
#
# COMPACT_ATOMS: atom_id res chain seq x y z
N MET A 1 -5.05 -10.51 28.32
CA MET A 1 -4.74 -11.06 26.97
C MET A 1 -5.82 -12.01 26.46
N GLN A 2 -6.17 -13.08 27.18
CA GLN A 2 -7.20 -14.06 26.76
C GLN A 2 -8.56 -13.42 26.40
N ALA A 3 -9.04 -12.45 27.20
CA ALA A 3 -10.27 -11.73 26.89
C ALA A 3 -10.23 -11.00 25.53
N ILE A 4 -9.10 -10.39 25.16
CA ILE A 4 -8.92 -9.71 23.87
C ILE A 4 -8.96 -10.73 22.73
N LEU A 5 -8.28 -11.87 22.89
CA LEU A 5 -8.28 -12.95 21.91
C LEU A 5 -9.68 -13.54 21.72
N LEU A 6 -10.43 -13.73 22.81
CA LEU A 6 -11.81 -14.20 22.75
C LEU A 6 -12.73 -13.20 22.03
N LEU A 7 -12.61 -11.90 22.35
CA LEU A 7 -13.36 -10.84 21.65
C LEU A 7 -13.00 -10.77 20.16
N ASN A 8 -11.72 -10.90 19.82
CA ASN A 8 -11.28 -10.98 18.42
C ASN A 8 -11.91 -12.20 17.73
N SER A 9 -11.87 -13.37 18.36
CA SER A 9 -12.48 -14.60 17.83
C SER A 9 -13.98 -14.44 17.54
N VAL A 10 -14.75 -13.92 18.50
CA VAL A 10 -16.19 -13.65 18.35
C VAL A 10 -16.44 -12.64 17.22
N SER A 11 -15.67 -11.56 17.15
CA SER A 11 -15.83 -10.55 16.10
C SER A 11 -15.54 -11.10 14.69
N PHE A 12 -14.51 -11.95 14.55
CA PHE A 12 -14.19 -12.60 13.29
C PHE A 12 -15.24 -13.63 12.89
N LEU A 13 -15.78 -14.39 13.85
CA LEU A 13 -16.87 -15.33 13.60
C LEU A 13 -18.14 -14.61 13.12
N ALA A 14 -18.48 -13.47 13.72
CA ALA A 14 -19.59 -12.63 13.29
C ALA A 14 -19.39 -12.10 11.87
N LEU A 15 -18.18 -11.65 11.52
CA LEU A 15 -17.83 -11.22 10.16
C LEU A 15 -17.90 -12.37 9.14
N ALA A 16 -17.44 -13.57 9.51
CA ALA A 16 -17.58 -14.75 8.67
C ALA A 16 -19.07 -15.03 8.37
N ALA A 17 -19.92 -15.04 9.40
CA ALA A 17 -21.37 -15.25 9.23
C ALA A 17 -22.00 -14.17 8.34
N LEU A 18 -21.66 -12.90 8.52
CA LEU A 18 -22.14 -11.80 7.69
C LEU A 18 -21.71 -11.94 6.23
N CYS A 19 -20.43 -12.28 5.99
CA CYS A 19 -19.91 -12.52 4.64
C CYS A 19 -20.63 -13.70 3.98
N TRP A 20 -20.85 -14.80 4.70
CA TRP A 20 -21.59 -15.96 4.21
C TRP A 20 -23.04 -15.61 3.80
N VAL A 21 -23.74 -14.80 4.60
CA VAL A 21 -25.09 -14.34 4.26
C VAL A 21 -25.07 -13.44 3.01
N LEU A 22 -24.11 -12.51 2.92
CA LEU A 22 -23.94 -11.63 1.78
C LEU A 22 -23.59 -12.39 0.49
N SER A 23 -22.71 -13.41 0.57
CA SER A 23 -22.36 -14.25 -0.59
C SER A 23 -23.56 -15.04 -1.08
N ASN A 24 -24.34 -15.66 -0.18
CA ASN A 24 -25.54 -16.42 -0.55
C ASN A 24 -26.60 -15.56 -1.22
N ARG A 25 -26.83 -14.33 -0.74
CA ARG A 25 -27.73 -13.38 -1.41
C ARG A 25 -27.20 -12.99 -2.78
N SER A 26 -25.89 -12.78 -2.90
CA SER A 26 -25.25 -12.41 -4.17
C SER A 26 -25.30 -13.53 -5.21
N PHE A 27 -25.20 -14.79 -4.80
CA PHE A 27 -25.39 -15.96 -5.67
C PHE A 27 -26.82 -16.00 -6.24
N ARG A 28 -27.85 -15.73 -5.41
CA ARG A 28 -29.25 -15.64 -5.87
C ARG A 28 -29.45 -14.54 -6.91
N ASN A 29 -28.73 -13.43 -6.74
CA ASN A 29 -28.73 -12.30 -7.66
C ASN A 29 -27.78 -12.49 -8.87
N ARG A 30 -27.29 -13.70 -9.16
CA ARG A 30 -26.41 -14.02 -10.31
C ARG A 30 -25.10 -13.22 -10.39
N ASN A 31 -24.68 -12.51 -9.34
CA ASN A 31 -23.40 -11.80 -9.30
C ASN A 31 -22.28 -12.73 -8.81
N MET A 32 -21.95 -13.75 -9.60
CA MET A 32 -21.09 -14.87 -9.21
C MET A 32 -19.70 -14.42 -8.74
N HIS A 33 -19.02 -13.53 -9.46
CA HIS A 33 -17.66 -13.11 -9.11
C HIS A 33 -17.60 -12.34 -7.79
N PHE A 34 -18.58 -11.47 -7.52
CA PHE A 34 -18.68 -10.78 -6.24
C PHE A 34 -18.99 -11.77 -5.11
N ALA A 35 -19.94 -12.69 -5.34
CA ALA A 35 -20.31 -13.71 -4.37
C ALA A 35 -19.10 -14.58 -3.97
N TRP A 36 -18.30 -15.01 -4.94
CA TRP A 36 -17.06 -15.76 -4.69
C TRP A 36 -16.04 -14.96 -3.89
N ALA A 37 -15.80 -13.68 -4.21
CA ALA A 37 -14.86 -12.85 -3.46
C ALA A 37 -15.26 -12.65 -1.98
N ILE A 38 -16.55 -12.42 -1.73
CA ILE A 38 -17.09 -12.31 -0.36
C ILE A 38 -17.06 -13.66 0.37
N LEU A 39 -17.37 -14.76 -0.33
CA LEU A 39 -17.28 -16.10 0.25
C LEU A 39 -15.84 -16.46 0.64
N SER A 40 -14.86 -16.17 -0.21
CA SER A 40 -13.43 -16.34 0.13
C SER A 40 -13.05 -15.52 1.36
N THR A 41 -13.56 -14.28 1.46
CA THR A 41 -13.35 -13.42 2.64
C THR A 41 -13.94 -14.05 3.92
N SER A 42 -15.11 -14.70 3.82
CA SER A 42 -15.71 -15.46 4.93
C SER A 42 -14.79 -16.58 5.45
N PHE A 43 -14.10 -17.30 4.56
CA PHE A 43 -13.19 -18.37 4.96
C PHE A 43 -11.97 -17.84 5.72
N PHE A 44 -11.41 -16.71 5.29
CA PHE A 44 -10.32 -16.05 6.02
C PHE A 44 -10.77 -15.61 7.41
N TYR A 45 -11.96 -15.01 7.53
CA TYR A 45 -12.52 -14.63 8.83
C TYR A 45 -12.75 -15.84 9.75
N LEU A 46 -13.27 -16.94 9.21
CA LEU A 46 -13.48 -18.16 9.98
C LEU A 46 -12.14 -18.75 10.48
N ALA A 47 -11.13 -18.81 9.61
CA ALA A 47 -9.80 -19.28 10.00
C ALA A 47 -9.19 -18.42 11.11
N SER A 48 -9.30 -17.08 11.02
CA SER A 48 -8.85 -16.17 12.07
C SER A 48 -9.64 -16.31 13.37
N ALA A 49 -10.95 -16.56 13.30
CA ALA A 49 -11.79 -16.81 14.46
C ALA A 49 -11.34 -18.07 15.22
N VAL A 50 -11.13 -19.17 14.49
CA VAL A 50 -10.64 -20.45 15.04
C VAL A 50 -9.26 -20.28 15.67
N LEU A 51 -8.32 -19.63 14.97
CA LEU A 51 -6.98 -19.41 15.48
C LEU A 51 -6.98 -18.57 16.78
N ASN A 52 -7.77 -17.49 16.83
CA ASN A 52 -7.91 -16.68 18.04
C ASN A 52 -8.60 -17.45 19.18
N ALA A 53 -9.54 -18.36 18.88
CA ALA A 53 -10.16 -19.21 19.90
C ALA A 53 -9.13 -20.19 20.50
N ILE A 54 -8.34 -20.86 19.66
CA ILE A 54 -7.26 -21.76 20.11
C ILE A 54 -6.33 -21.05 21.08
N TRP A 55 -5.91 -19.82 20.75
CA TRP A 55 -5.06 -19.00 21.62
C TRP A 55 -5.78 -18.50 22.87
N ALA A 56 -7.06 -18.13 22.78
CA ALA A 56 -7.85 -17.67 23.93
C ALA A 56 -8.03 -18.76 25.00
N PHE A 57 -8.18 -20.03 24.58
CA PHE A 57 -8.32 -21.17 25.48
C PHE A 57 -6.97 -21.77 25.92
N ASN A 58 -5.85 -21.15 25.57
CA ASN A 58 -4.48 -21.64 25.81
C ASN A 58 -4.23 -23.07 25.28
N LEU A 59 -4.93 -23.48 24.22
CA LEU A 59 -4.65 -24.74 23.54
C LEU A 59 -3.31 -24.66 22.79
N ALA A 60 -2.90 -23.44 22.42
CA ALA A 60 -1.56 -23.09 21.96
C ALA A 60 -1.21 -21.66 22.41
N SER A 61 0.07 -21.40 22.71
CA SER A 61 0.58 -20.07 23.05
C SER A 61 1.33 -19.49 21.86
N PRO A 62 0.79 -18.49 21.15
CA PRO A 62 1.47 -17.94 19.98
C PRO A 62 2.69 -17.13 20.40
N SER A 63 3.78 -17.32 19.69
CA SER A 63 4.87 -16.35 19.68
C SER A 63 4.40 -15.01 19.07
N PRO A 64 5.07 -13.89 19.37
CA PRO A 64 4.78 -12.60 18.74
C PRO A 64 4.84 -12.67 17.21
N LEU A 65 5.85 -13.37 16.67
CA LEU A 65 6.03 -13.54 15.22
C LEU A 65 4.84 -14.31 14.60
N GLU A 66 4.39 -15.41 15.20
CA GLU A 66 3.22 -16.17 14.71
C GLU A 66 1.95 -15.31 14.72
N SER A 67 1.77 -14.47 15.73
CA SER A 67 0.63 -13.54 15.81
C SER A 67 0.65 -12.52 14.67
N ILE A 68 1.82 -11.95 14.37
CA ILE A 68 2.01 -10.98 13.28
C ILE A 68 1.86 -11.68 11.91
N MET A 69 2.44 -12.87 11.75
CA MET A 69 2.31 -13.68 10.53
C MET A 69 0.83 -13.97 10.25
N ALA A 70 0.07 -14.45 11.24
CA ALA A 70 -1.35 -14.69 11.10
C ALA A 70 -2.13 -13.42 10.74
N GLY A 71 -1.80 -12.29 11.37
CA GLY A 71 -2.37 -10.99 11.02
C GLY A 71 -2.12 -10.59 9.57
N SER A 72 -0.87 -10.71 9.09
CA SER A 72 -0.49 -10.36 7.72
C SER A 72 -1.13 -11.28 6.67
N ALA A 73 -1.14 -12.60 6.92
CA ALA A 73 -1.77 -13.61 6.07
C ALA A 73 -3.29 -13.45 5.99
N PHE A 74 -3.90 -12.74 6.95
CA PHE A 74 -5.32 -12.45 6.98
C PHE A 74 -5.66 -11.10 6.32
N VAL A 75 -5.04 -10.00 6.77
CA VAL A 75 -5.42 -8.64 6.33
C VAL A 75 -5.12 -8.43 4.85
N MET A 76 -4.02 -8.99 4.33
CA MET A 76 -3.64 -8.80 2.93
C MET A 76 -4.64 -9.43 1.95
N PRO A 77 -5.02 -10.73 2.06
CA PRO A 77 -6.07 -11.30 1.21
C PRO A 77 -7.41 -10.61 1.35
N VAL A 78 -7.82 -10.22 2.56
CA VAL A 78 -9.09 -9.50 2.77
C VAL A 78 -9.07 -8.14 2.08
N ALA A 79 -7.96 -7.39 2.19
CA ALA A 79 -7.80 -6.13 1.49
C ALA A 79 -7.91 -6.32 -0.04
N ALA A 80 -7.25 -7.34 -0.60
CA ALA A 80 -7.30 -7.64 -2.03
C ALA A 80 -8.72 -8.06 -2.50
N LEU A 81 -9.37 -8.96 -1.77
CA LEU A 81 -10.71 -9.45 -2.09
C LEU A 81 -11.77 -8.34 -1.98
N LEU A 82 -11.70 -7.50 -0.95
CA LEU A 82 -12.62 -6.37 -0.81
C LEU A 82 -12.40 -5.31 -1.90
N SER A 83 -11.15 -5.02 -2.23
CA SER A 83 -10.80 -4.12 -3.35
C SER A 83 -11.37 -4.64 -4.67
N PHE A 84 -11.25 -5.94 -4.92
CA PHE A 84 -11.86 -6.60 -6.08
C PHE A 84 -13.39 -6.51 -6.04
N ALA A 85 -14.00 -6.76 -4.89
CA ALA A 85 -15.45 -6.67 -4.71
C ALA A 85 -15.97 -5.25 -5.00
N LEU A 86 -15.28 -4.21 -4.50
CA LEU A 86 -15.61 -2.81 -4.75
C LEU A 86 -15.39 -2.41 -6.22
N TYR A 87 -14.32 -2.90 -6.85
CA TYR A 87 -14.10 -2.75 -8.28
C TYR A 87 -15.27 -3.33 -9.09
N ARG A 88 -15.77 -4.52 -8.73
CA ARG A 88 -16.91 -5.15 -9.41
C ARG A 88 -18.21 -4.38 -9.24
N ILE A 89 -18.44 -3.77 -8.07
CA ILE A 89 -19.65 -2.98 -7.81
C ILE A 89 -19.60 -1.62 -8.51
N THR A 90 -18.49 -0.91 -8.42
CA THR A 90 -18.37 0.46 -8.94
C THR A 90 -18.02 0.50 -10.42
N SER A 91 -17.48 -0.59 -10.97
CA SER A 91 -16.85 -0.65 -12.29
C SER A 91 -15.72 0.39 -12.47
N ASP A 92 -15.21 1.00 -11.39
CA ASP A 92 -14.20 2.06 -11.46
C ASP A 92 -12.78 1.47 -11.52
N ARG A 93 -12.17 1.54 -12.69
CA ARG A 93 -10.79 1.10 -12.93
C ARG A 93 -9.77 1.83 -12.04
N LYS A 94 -10.09 3.01 -11.50
CA LYS A 94 -9.22 3.73 -10.55
C LYS A 94 -8.97 2.93 -9.28
N ILE A 95 -9.87 2.02 -8.90
CA ILE A 95 -9.66 1.14 -7.73
C ILE A 95 -8.40 0.28 -7.92
N LEU A 96 -8.11 -0.14 -9.16
CA LEU A 96 -6.92 -0.93 -9.48
C LEU A 96 -5.62 -0.16 -9.25
N VAL A 97 -5.66 1.18 -9.38
CA VAL A 97 -4.48 2.02 -9.11
C VAL A 97 -4.02 1.85 -7.68
N PHE A 98 -4.93 1.71 -6.70
CA PHE A 98 -4.52 1.63 -5.30
C PHE A 98 -3.71 0.36 -4.98
N PHE A 99 -3.84 -0.72 -5.76
CA PHE A 99 -2.98 -1.89 -5.60
C PHE A 99 -1.49 -1.60 -5.78
N SER A 100 -1.12 -0.52 -6.49
CA SER A 100 0.30 -0.13 -6.58
C SER A 100 0.91 0.22 -5.23
N ILE A 101 0.11 0.58 -4.23
CA ILE A 101 0.59 0.87 -2.88
C ILE A 101 1.23 -0.36 -2.24
N PHE A 102 0.89 -1.59 -2.66
CA PHE A 102 1.62 -2.78 -2.22
C PHE A 102 3.10 -2.76 -2.60
N ALA A 103 3.51 -1.94 -3.56
CA ALA A 103 4.93 -1.77 -3.84
C ALA A 103 5.69 -1.10 -2.67
N LEU A 104 5.00 -0.43 -1.74
CA LEU A 104 5.59 0.02 -0.47
C LEU A 104 6.13 -1.15 0.36
N CYS A 105 5.59 -2.37 0.21
CA CYS A 105 6.10 -3.55 0.90
C CYS A 105 7.52 -3.90 0.46
N LEU A 106 7.96 -3.49 -0.74
CA LEU A 106 9.33 -3.74 -1.21
C LEU A 106 10.38 -3.05 -0.32
N PHE A 107 10.03 -1.92 0.31
CA PHE A 107 10.93 -1.23 1.25
C PHE A 107 11.14 -1.99 2.55
N GLY A 108 10.25 -2.95 2.88
CA GLY A 108 10.46 -3.86 3.99
C GLY A 108 11.38 -5.04 3.65
N PHE A 109 11.77 -5.21 2.38
CA PHE A 109 12.65 -6.31 1.96
C PHE A 109 14.05 -6.10 2.55
N GLY A 110 14.60 -7.13 3.20
CA GLY A 110 15.88 -7.05 3.93
C GLY A 110 15.77 -6.61 5.39
N MET A 111 14.59 -6.18 5.85
CA MET A 111 14.35 -5.97 7.28
C MET A 111 14.16 -7.30 8.04
N LYS A 112 14.20 -7.26 9.37
CA LYS A 112 13.76 -8.39 10.21
C LYS A 112 12.35 -8.83 9.79
N PRO A 113 12.06 -10.15 9.75
CA PRO A 113 10.77 -10.67 9.28
C PRO A 113 9.55 -10.01 9.94
N GLU A 114 9.62 -9.74 11.25
CA GLU A 114 8.56 -9.06 12.01
C GLU A 114 8.22 -7.69 11.42
N ASN A 115 9.25 -6.87 11.12
CA ASN A 115 9.07 -5.53 10.57
C ASN A 115 8.48 -5.59 9.16
N PHE A 116 8.93 -6.53 8.34
CA PHE A 116 8.38 -6.75 7.00
C PHE A 116 6.89 -7.10 7.04
N LEU A 117 6.49 -8.01 7.93
CA LEU A 117 5.09 -8.40 8.09
C LEU A 117 4.24 -7.24 8.64
N PHE A 118 4.77 -6.42 9.55
CA PHE A 118 4.10 -5.19 9.99
C PHE A 118 3.87 -4.21 8.84
N ILE A 119 4.85 -4.02 7.96
CA ILE A 119 4.70 -3.18 6.77
C ILE A 119 3.57 -3.73 5.89
N ILE A 120 3.50 -5.05 5.66
CA ILE A 120 2.41 -5.67 4.89
C ILE A 120 1.04 -5.38 5.51
N ILE A 121 0.89 -5.55 6.83
CA ILE A 121 -0.37 -5.27 7.54
C ILE A 121 -0.74 -3.80 7.39
N PHE A 122 0.21 -2.90 7.65
CA PHE A 122 0.00 -1.45 7.58
C PHE A 122 -0.40 -1.01 6.17
N VAL A 123 0.33 -1.46 5.15
CA VAL A 123 0.04 -1.17 3.74
C VAL A 123 -1.34 -1.71 3.32
N SER A 124 -1.73 -2.87 3.83
CA SER A 124 -3.06 -3.44 3.55
C SER A 124 -4.19 -2.61 4.16
N PHE A 125 -4.02 -2.07 5.36
CA PHE A 125 -4.99 -1.14 5.96
C PHE A 125 -5.01 0.22 5.25
N LEU A 126 -3.85 0.73 4.84
CA LEU A 126 -3.74 1.96 4.06
C LEU A 126 -4.46 1.82 2.70
N LEU A 127 -4.33 0.66 2.05
CA LEU A 127 -5.06 0.34 0.83
C LEU A 127 -6.59 0.44 1.05
N LEU A 128 -7.09 -0.20 2.10
CA LEU A 128 -8.53 -0.17 2.44
C LEU A 128 -9.02 1.24 2.77
N LEU A 129 -8.22 2.02 3.50
CA LEU A 129 -8.51 3.43 3.78
C LEU A 129 -8.70 4.22 2.48
N LEU A 130 -7.73 4.13 1.57
CA LEU A 130 -7.73 4.92 0.33
C LEU A 130 -8.84 4.51 -0.63
N ILE A 131 -9.10 3.21 -0.76
CA ILE A 131 -10.21 2.70 -1.57
C ILE A 131 -11.56 3.13 -0.97
N GLY A 132 -11.72 3.03 0.35
CA GLY A 132 -12.93 3.46 1.05
C GLY A 132 -13.21 4.96 0.84
N VAL A 133 -12.19 5.81 1.01
CA VAL A 133 -12.32 7.26 0.77
C VAL A 133 -12.67 7.55 -0.69
N ASN A 134 -11.99 6.91 -1.65
CA ASN A 134 -12.28 7.12 -3.07
C ASN A 134 -13.72 6.70 -3.45
N ALA A 135 -14.17 5.55 -2.95
CA ALA A 135 -15.52 5.04 -3.22
C ALA A 135 -16.61 5.83 -2.50
N ALA A 136 -16.32 6.43 -1.34
CA ALA A 136 -17.21 7.34 -0.64
C ALA A 136 -17.40 8.66 -1.42
N ILE A 137 -16.33 9.20 -2.00
CA ILE A 137 -16.36 10.45 -2.77
C ILE A 137 -17.04 10.27 -4.14
N SER A 138 -16.95 9.09 -4.76
CA SER A 138 -17.45 8.86 -6.13
C SER A 138 -18.97 8.88 -6.29
N LYS A 139 -19.75 9.32 -5.28
CA LYS A 139 -21.23 9.32 -5.24
C LYS A 139 -21.83 7.96 -5.61
N SER A 140 -21.12 6.89 -5.29
CA SER A 140 -21.57 5.53 -5.58
C SER A 140 -22.73 5.12 -4.67
N ALA A 141 -23.55 4.16 -5.11
CA ALA A 141 -24.60 3.55 -4.28
C ALA A 141 -24.04 2.95 -2.97
N ILE A 142 -22.74 2.70 -2.91
CA ILE A 142 -22.02 2.14 -1.77
C ILE A 142 -21.26 3.19 -0.94
N ALA A 143 -21.54 4.48 -1.11
CA ALA A 143 -20.80 5.55 -0.41
C ALA A 143 -20.78 5.35 1.11
N HIS A 144 -21.92 5.03 1.71
CA HIS A 144 -22.03 4.78 3.15
C HIS A 144 -21.19 3.57 3.59
N ALA A 145 -21.28 2.44 2.88
CA ALA A 145 -20.44 1.28 3.17
C ALA A 145 -18.94 1.63 3.05
N SER A 146 -18.59 2.47 2.08
CA SER A 146 -17.20 2.88 1.82
C SER A 146 -16.62 3.76 2.93
N ILE A 147 -17.44 4.57 3.62
CA ILE A 147 -17.03 5.30 4.83
C ILE A 147 -16.62 4.32 5.93
N PHE A 148 -17.38 3.25 6.12
CA PHE A 148 -17.06 2.22 7.12
C PHE A 148 -15.84 1.39 6.74
N ILE A 149 -15.59 1.15 5.44
CA ILE A 149 -14.34 0.55 4.96
C ILE A 149 -13.15 1.49 5.22
N ALA A 150 -13.32 2.79 5.00
CA ALA A 150 -12.29 3.78 5.32
C ALA A 150 -12.01 3.82 6.84
N ALA A 151 -13.05 3.79 7.66
CA ALA A 151 -12.92 3.72 9.12
C ALA A 151 -12.21 2.42 9.57
N TYR A 152 -12.51 1.28 8.95
CA TYR A 152 -11.79 0.02 9.18
C TYR A 152 -10.30 0.15 8.84
N GLY A 153 -9.96 0.73 7.68
CA GLY A 153 -8.58 1.00 7.29
C GLY A 153 -7.84 1.91 8.28
N ALA A 154 -8.44 3.05 8.65
CA ALA A 154 -7.84 4.00 9.57
C ALA A 154 -7.64 3.42 10.97
N THR A 155 -8.69 2.82 11.54
CA THR A 155 -8.62 2.22 12.89
C THR A 155 -7.69 1.01 12.90
N GLY A 156 -7.74 0.15 11.89
CA GLY A 156 -6.85 -1.00 11.77
C GLY A 156 -5.36 -0.60 11.72
N ALA A 157 -5.02 0.42 10.94
CA ALA A 157 -3.66 0.97 10.90
C ALA A 157 -3.23 1.55 12.27
N ALA A 158 -4.11 2.33 12.91
CA ALA A 158 -3.83 2.92 14.23
C ALA A 158 -3.62 1.83 15.32
N PHE A 159 -4.50 0.83 15.37
CA PHE A 159 -4.37 -0.27 16.35
C PHE A 159 -3.17 -1.17 16.06
N THR A 160 -2.82 -1.39 14.79
CA THR A 160 -1.58 -2.10 14.43
C THR A 160 -0.37 -1.36 14.98
N PHE A 161 -0.29 -0.05 14.77
CA PHE A 161 0.81 0.78 15.28
C PHE A 161 0.87 0.78 16.82
N LEU A 162 -0.26 0.95 17.49
CA LEU A 162 -0.36 0.92 18.96
C LEU A 162 0.03 -0.45 19.54
N SER A 163 -0.41 -1.52 18.90
CA SER A 163 -0.10 -2.91 19.26
C SER A 163 1.41 -3.15 19.27
N THR A 164 2.12 -2.71 18.22
CA THR A 164 3.59 -2.83 18.13
C THR A 164 4.30 -2.01 19.22
N ARG A 165 3.82 -0.81 19.52
CA ARG A 165 4.47 0.08 20.51
C ARG A 165 4.27 -0.34 21.95
N MET A 166 3.09 -0.85 22.28
CA MET A 166 2.74 -1.21 23.66
C MET A 166 2.97 -2.70 23.97
N ASN A 167 3.45 -3.49 23.00
CA ASN A 167 3.57 -4.94 23.12
C ASN A 167 2.25 -5.60 23.58
N LEU A 168 1.13 -5.08 23.07
CA LEU A 168 -0.21 -5.58 23.36
C LEU A 168 -0.67 -6.50 22.23
N SER A 169 -1.55 -7.45 22.55
CA SER A 169 -2.25 -8.21 21.52
C SER A 169 -3.12 -7.24 20.69
N PRO A 170 -3.14 -7.34 19.36
CA PRO A 170 -3.90 -6.41 18.54
C PRO A 170 -5.40 -6.45 18.88
N ILE A 171 -6.00 -5.29 19.06
CA ILE A 171 -7.41 -5.12 19.44
C ILE A 171 -8.28 -5.11 18.17
N TRP A 172 -8.33 -6.23 17.45
CA TRP A 172 -8.99 -6.35 16.15
C TRP A 172 -10.51 -6.17 16.19
N PHE A 173 -11.14 -6.48 17.32
CA PHE A 173 -12.60 -6.39 17.43
C PHE A 173 -13.13 -4.97 17.18
N ILE A 174 -12.35 -3.92 17.45
CA ILE A 174 -12.77 -2.51 17.23
C ILE A 174 -12.84 -2.20 15.72
N PRO A 175 -11.76 -2.35 14.91
CA PRO A 175 -11.88 -2.23 13.46
C PRO A 175 -12.99 -3.12 12.88
N ASN A 176 -13.11 -4.36 13.38
CA ASN A 176 -14.10 -5.33 12.88
C ASN A 176 -15.56 -4.84 12.98
N LEU A 177 -15.90 -3.96 13.95
CA LEU A 177 -17.24 -3.34 14.00
C LEU A 177 -17.50 -2.45 12.78
N GLY A 178 -16.51 -1.67 12.35
CA GLY A 178 -16.58 -0.87 11.14
C GLY A 178 -16.79 -1.75 9.91
N MET A 179 -16.01 -2.82 9.79
CA MET A 179 -16.17 -3.77 8.68
C MET A 179 -17.54 -4.48 8.69
N ALA A 180 -18.07 -4.82 9.87
CA ALA A 180 -19.38 -5.44 9.99
C ALA A 180 -20.49 -4.52 9.46
N MET A 181 -20.41 -3.23 9.79
CA MET A 181 -21.32 -2.23 9.24
C MET A 181 -21.15 -2.04 7.74
N ALA A 182 -19.92 -2.06 7.22
CA ALA A 182 -19.68 -2.03 5.78
C ALA A 182 -20.38 -3.19 5.06
N TYR A 183 -20.19 -4.43 5.52
CA TYR A 183 -20.85 -5.59 4.92
C TYR A 183 -22.37 -5.54 5.04
N TYR A 184 -22.89 -5.13 6.21
CA TYR A 184 -24.33 -4.98 6.42
C TYR A 184 -24.96 -4.01 5.40
N LEU A 185 -24.34 -2.85 5.19
CA LEU A 185 -24.81 -1.88 4.20
C LEU A 185 -24.66 -2.38 2.76
N MET A 186 -23.60 -3.14 2.46
CA MET A 186 -23.42 -3.76 1.14
C MET A 186 -24.51 -4.79 0.82
N ILE A 187 -25.05 -5.50 1.81
CA ILE A 187 -26.18 -6.43 1.63
C ILE A 187 -27.40 -5.71 1.02
N GLY A 188 -27.72 -4.50 1.50
CA GLY A 188 -28.86 -3.73 1.00
C GLY A 188 -28.66 -3.22 -0.43
N GLN A 189 -27.42 -2.94 -0.83
CA GLN A 189 -27.10 -2.39 -2.15
C GLN A 189 -26.93 -3.45 -3.23
N CYS A 190 -26.54 -4.68 -2.89
CA CYS A 190 -26.33 -5.77 -3.86
C CYS A 190 -27.60 -6.16 -4.63
N CYS A 191 -28.79 -5.87 -4.09
CA CYS A 191 -30.05 -6.13 -4.79
C CYS A 191 -30.37 -5.10 -5.89
N ARG A 192 -29.77 -3.91 -5.84
CA ARG A 192 -30.08 -2.79 -6.76
C ARG A 192 -29.18 -2.72 -7.99
N LEU A 193 -28.05 -3.42 -7.98
CA LEU A 193 -27.03 -3.31 -9.02
C LEU A 193 -27.40 -4.04 -10.33
N ASN A 194 -28.34 -4.98 -10.29
CA ASN A 194 -28.67 -5.83 -11.44
C ASN A 194 -29.56 -5.18 -12.50
N GLU A 195 -30.20 -4.06 -12.23
CA GLU A 195 -31.18 -3.48 -13.16
C GLU A 195 -30.57 -2.53 -14.21
N SER A 196 -29.29 -2.14 -14.08
CA SER A 196 -28.75 -1.00 -14.86
C SER A 196 -27.64 -1.31 -15.86
N GLU A 197 -27.16 -2.55 -15.98
CA GLU A 197 -25.91 -2.81 -16.68
C GLU A 197 -26.05 -3.78 -17.86
N ASP A 198 -26.52 -3.23 -18.97
CA ASP A 198 -26.29 -3.73 -20.34
C ASP A 198 -24.79 -3.53 -20.67
N LYS A 199 -23.91 -4.32 -20.03
CA LYS A 199 -22.45 -4.15 -20.16
C LYS A 199 -21.97 -4.64 -21.52
N LYS A 200 -21.49 -3.72 -22.35
CA LYS A 200 -20.66 -4.06 -23.51
C LYS A 200 -19.44 -4.89 -23.08
N PRO A 201 -19.13 -6.00 -23.77
CA PRO A 201 -17.96 -6.81 -23.48
C PRO A 201 -16.71 -6.04 -23.91
N HIS A 202 -15.97 -5.47 -22.96
CA HIS A 202 -14.58 -5.08 -23.19
C HIS A 202 -13.66 -6.20 -22.70
N SER A 203 -12.92 -6.79 -23.64
CA SER A 203 -12.38 -8.14 -23.66
C SER A 203 -10.97 -8.30 -23.08
N GLU A 204 -10.43 -7.30 -22.38
CA GLU A 204 -9.18 -7.51 -21.63
C GLU A 204 -9.47 -8.01 -20.22
N SER A 205 -8.81 -9.11 -19.83
CA SER A 205 -8.95 -9.62 -18.48
C SER A 205 -8.42 -8.59 -17.49
N VAL A 206 -9.27 -8.21 -16.53
CA VAL A 206 -8.93 -7.28 -15.44
C VAL A 206 -7.67 -7.73 -14.71
N PHE A 207 -7.53 -9.04 -14.55
CA PHE A 207 -6.35 -9.68 -13.99
C PHE A 207 -5.08 -9.36 -14.78
N ALA A 208 -5.08 -9.55 -16.11
CA ALA A 208 -3.89 -9.23 -16.92
C ALA A 208 -3.53 -7.74 -16.87
N THR A 209 -4.53 -6.85 -16.82
CA THR A 209 -4.30 -5.41 -16.66
C THR A 209 -3.63 -5.11 -15.30
N CYS A 210 -4.14 -5.71 -14.22
CA CYS A 210 -3.58 -5.55 -12.88
C CYS A 210 -2.14 -6.08 -12.79
N THR A 211 -1.88 -7.27 -13.35
CA THR A 211 -0.54 -7.88 -13.35
C THR A 211 0.47 -7.04 -14.12
N ARG A 212 0.13 -6.60 -15.34
CA ARG A 212 1.01 -5.70 -16.14
C ARG A 212 1.31 -4.40 -15.39
N TYR A 213 0.29 -3.86 -14.72
CA TYR A 213 0.42 -2.64 -13.93
C TYR A 213 1.33 -2.81 -12.71
N LEU A 214 1.16 -3.89 -11.94
CA LEU A 214 2.01 -4.19 -10.79
C LEU A 214 3.47 -4.40 -11.21
N ILE A 215 3.72 -5.17 -12.26
CA ILE A 215 5.08 -5.37 -12.80
C ILE A 215 5.70 -4.02 -13.16
N PHE A 216 4.96 -3.17 -13.88
CA PHE A 216 5.45 -1.84 -14.25
C PHE A 216 5.85 -1.00 -13.03
N VAL A 217 4.98 -0.91 -12.02
CA VAL A 217 5.25 -0.12 -10.82
C VAL A 217 6.44 -0.69 -10.04
N ILE A 218 6.47 -2.01 -9.82
CA ILE A 218 7.55 -2.67 -9.07
C ILE A 218 8.91 -2.45 -9.76
N THR A 219 8.98 -2.68 -11.07
CA THR A 219 10.20 -2.48 -11.84
C THR A 219 10.64 -1.03 -11.80
N LEU A 220 9.72 -0.07 -11.99
CA LEU A 220 10.05 1.34 -11.93
C LEU A 220 10.59 1.75 -10.55
N LEU A 221 9.94 1.30 -9.47
CA LEU A 221 10.37 1.62 -8.11
C LEU A 221 11.72 1.00 -7.77
N ALA A 222 12.00 -0.22 -8.23
CA ALA A 222 13.32 -0.82 -8.07
C ALA A 222 14.41 0.02 -8.75
N PHE A 223 14.18 0.49 -9.98
CA PHE A 223 15.12 1.38 -10.66
C PHE A 223 15.29 2.72 -9.94
N LEU A 224 14.19 3.33 -9.49
CA LEU A 224 14.25 4.60 -8.73
C LEU A 224 14.98 4.42 -7.41
N PHE A 225 14.77 3.32 -6.70
CA PHE A 225 15.45 3.00 -5.46
C PHE A 225 16.97 2.89 -5.66
N LEU A 226 17.41 2.05 -6.61
CA LEU A 226 18.83 1.90 -6.93
C LEU A 226 19.47 3.20 -7.41
N SER A 227 18.76 3.97 -8.24
CA SER A 227 19.25 5.27 -8.71
C SER A 227 19.37 6.27 -7.57
N THR A 228 18.44 6.25 -6.61
CA THR A 228 18.47 7.17 -5.46
C THR A 228 19.58 6.81 -4.49
N ILE A 229 19.83 5.51 -4.25
CA ILE A 229 21.02 5.05 -3.53
C ILE A 229 22.29 5.56 -4.21
N ALA A 230 22.42 5.37 -5.52
CA ALA A 230 23.60 5.84 -6.23
C ALA A 230 23.79 7.36 -6.11
N ILE A 231 22.72 8.14 -6.23
CA ILE A 231 22.77 9.61 -6.04
C ILE A 231 23.17 9.96 -4.60
N HIS A 232 22.63 9.27 -3.59
CA HIS A 232 22.97 9.49 -2.19
C HIS A 232 24.46 9.24 -1.92
N GLU A 233 24.98 8.10 -2.38
CA GLU A 233 26.39 7.75 -2.24
C GLU A 233 27.33 8.67 -3.02
N ILE A 234 26.93 9.10 -4.23
CA ILE A 234 27.64 10.13 -4.99
C ILE A 234 27.72 11.44 -4.18
N GLY A 235 26.71 11.76 -3.37
CA GLY A 235 26.73 12.92 -2.47
C GLY A 235 27.87 12.86 -1.47
N HIS A 236 28.02 11.73 -0.77
CA HIS A 236 29.13 11.50 0.15
C HIS A 236 30.49 11.54 -0.57
N GLY A 237 30.62 10.80 -1.68
CA GLY A 237 31.87 10.72 -2.44
C GLY A 237 32.30 12.06 -3.03
N ALA A 238 31.38 12.83 -3.61
CA ALA A 238 31.68 14.15 -4.17
C ALA A 238 32.10 15.15 -3.09
N ALA A 239 31.42 15.18 -1.95
CA ALA A 239 31.80 16.04 -0.83
C ALA A 239 33.16 15.64 -0.23
N GLY A 240 33.41 14.34 -0.07
CA GLY A 240 34.69 13.82 0.41
C GLY A 240 35.84 14.23 -0.52
N ALA A 241 35.67 14.04 -1.82
CA ALA A 241 36.68 14.45 -2.82
C ALA A 241 36.93 15.96 -2.82
N LEU A 242 35.88 16.79 -2.70
CA LEU A 242 36.01 18.26 -2.63
C LEU A 242 36.73 18.72 -1.35
N LEU A 243 36.65 17.95 -0.27
CA LEU A 243 37.31 18.23 1.00
C LEU A 243 38.70 17.59 1.13
N GLY A 244 39.17 16.89 0.08
CA GLY A 244 40.45 16.18 0.09
C GLY A 244 40.48 14.95 0.99
N CYS A 245 39.33 14.36 1.30
CA CYS A 245 39.24 13.11 2.04
C CYS A 245 39.51 11.90 1.12
N GLU A 246 40.02 10.81 1.67
CA GLU A 246 40.13 9.55 0.94
C GLU A 246 38.75 8.91 0.81
N THR A 247 38.35 8.57 -0.42
CA THR A 247 37.03 8.00 -0.71
C THR A 247 37.19 6.59 -1.28
N GLU A 248 36.64 5.60 -0.59
CA GLU A 248 36.55 4.22 -1.05
C GLU A 248 35.07 3.82 -1.18
N SER A 249 34.68 3.30 -2.34
CA SER A 249 33.33 2.80 -2.53
C SER A 249 33.22 1.37 -1.99
N VAL A 250 32.39 1.14 -0.96
CA VAL A 250 32.12 -0.21 -0.43
C VAL A 250 30.69 -0.61 -0.81
N ILE A 251 30.57 -1.27 -1.95
CA ILE A 251 29.25 -1.63 -2.50
C ILE A 251 28.62 -2.83 -1.76
N PHE A 252 29.45 -3.73 -1.21
CA PHE A 252 28.99 -4.87 -0.40
C PHE A 252 30.04 -5.26 0.65
N ASN A 253 29.74 -5.05 1.93
CA ASN A 253 30.50 -5.66 3.03
C ASN A 253 29.75 -6.92 3.50
N SER A 254 30.40 -8.09 3.39
CA SER A 254 29.81 -9.39 3.74
C SER A 254 29.54 -9.59 5.24
N GLN A 255 30.01 -8.69 6.10
CA GLN A 255 29.94 -8.82 7.56
C GLN A 255 28.79 -8.04 8.21
N LEU A 256 28.05 -7.21 7.46
CA LEU A 256 26.94 -6.43 7.97
C LEU A 256 25.76 -6.49 6.98
N PRO A 257 24.50 -6.58 7.45
CA PRO A 257 23.34 -6.38 6.59
C PRO A 257 23.14 -4.87 6.31
N GLN A 258 24.22 -4.10 6.17
CA GLN A 258 24.15 -2.66 5.97
C GLN A 258 24.05 -2.34 4.49
N ASN A 259 23.25 -1.32 4.21
CA ASN A 259 23.03 -0.70 2.91
C ASN A 259 24.37 -0.41 2.21
N PRO A 260 24.39 -0.26 0.87
CA PRO A 260 25.56 0.26 0.16
C PRO A 260 26.05 1.53 0.86
N PHE A 261 27.36 1.68 1.05
CA PHE A 261 27.93 2.86 1.70
C PHE A 261 29.26 3.27 1.07
N THR A 262 29.52 4.57 1.07
CA THR A 262 30.79 5.15 0.66
C THR A 262 31.63 5.39 1.90
N GLN A 263 32.77 4.71 2.00
CA GLN A 263 33.71 4.97 3.07
C GLN A 263 34.48 6.24 2.73
N VAL A 264 34.35 7.26 3.58
CA VAL A 264 35.06 8.53 3.43
C VAL A 264 35.91 8.75 4.68
N ASN A 265 37.24 8.75 4.52
CA ASN A 265 38.18 8.97 5.61
C ASN A 265 38.68 10.42 5.54
N CYS A 266 38.19 11.25 6.45
CA CYS A 266 38.61 12.64 6.59
C CYS A 266 39.53 12.83 7.80
N ALA A 267 40.54 13.70 7.66
CA ALA A 267 41.43 14.07 8.76
C ALA A 267 40.74 14.93 9.84
N ASN A 268 39.73 15.71 9.45
CA ASN A 268 39.02 16.66 10.32
C ASN A 268 37.59 16.18 10.61
N ALA A 269 37.18 16.25 11.89
CA ALA A 269 35.83 15.90 12.33
C ALA A 269 34.72 16.73 11.66
N SER A 270 34.99 18.02 11.39
CA SER A 270 34.03 18.91 10.71
C SER A 270 33.76 18.53 9.25
N SER A 271 34.69 17.84 8.60
CA SER A 271 34.52 17.37 7.22
C SER A 271 33.48 16.25 7.14
N TYR A 272 33.40 15.37 8.15
CA TYR A 272 32.39 14.30 8.20
C TYR A 272 30.97 14.85 8.20
N LEU A 273 30.71 15.93 8.96
CA LEU A 273 29.40 16.56 8.97
C LEU A 273 28.96 17.04 7.57
N VAL A 274 29.89 17.62 6.80
CA VAL A 274 29.59 18.07 5.44
C VAL A 274 29.37 16.89 4.50
N VAL A 275 30.15 15.83 4.64
CA VAL A 275 30.01 14.58 3.88
C VAL A 275 28.65 13.93 4.15
N ASP A 276 28.27 13.75 5.42
CA ASP A 276 27.00 13.14 5.84
C ASP A 276 25.80 13.93 5.30
N ILE A 277 25.82 15.27 5.47
CA ILE A 277 24.76 16.13 4.95
C ILE A 277 24.68 16.06 3.42
N SER A 278 25.80 15.90 2.72
CA SER A 278 25.81 15.87 1.26
C SER A 278 25.12 14.64 0.69
N GLY A 279 25.24 13.48 1.35
CA GLY A 279 24.47 12.28 1.00
C GLY A 279 22.96 12.50 1.13
N VAL A 280 22.51 13.17 2.20
CA VAL A 280 21.09 13.53 2.40
C VAL A 280 20.62 14.57 1.37
N MET A 281 21.42 15.61 1.13
CA MET A 281 21.02 16.76 0.32
C MET A 281 20.96 16.46 -1.17
N LEU A 282 21.83 15.60 -1.72
CA LEU A 282 21.91 15.42 -3.17
C LEU A 282 20.63 14.78 -3.77
N PRO A 283 20.06 13.69 -3.22
CA PRO A 283 18.74 13.18 -3.63
C PRO A 283 17.63 14.21 -3.49
N LEU A 284 17.65 15.03 -2.42
CA LEU A 284 16.64 16.08 -2.20
C LEU A 284 16.71 17.14 -3.30
N VAL A 285 17.89 17.67 -3.60
CA VAL A 285 18.09 18.69 -4.65
C VAL A 285 17.69 18.13 -6.02
N PHE A 286 18.13 16.91 -6.35
CA PHE A 286 17.80 16.27 -7.62
C PHE A 286 16.31 16.00 -7.75
N GLY A 287 15.68 15.49 -6.70
CA GLY A 287 14.24 15.26 -6.67
C GLY A 287 13.43 16.55 -6.75
N LEU A 288 13.86 17.63 -6.08
CA LEU A 288 13.23 18.96 -6.17
C LEU A 288 13.34 19.54 -7.58
N PHE A 289 14.49 19.38 -8.24
CA PHE A 289 14.68 19.77 -9.63
C PHE A 289 13.65 19.10 -10.55
N LEU A 290 13.46 17.78 -10.43
CA LEU A 290 12.43 17.04 -11.18
C LEU A 290 11.00 17.41 -10.76
N LEU A 291 10.78 17.73 -9.48
CA LEU A 291 9.47 18.10 -8.95
C LEU A 291 8.99 19.45 -9.50
N PHE A 292 9.90 20.43 -9.63
CA PHE A 292 9.57 21.78 -10.09
C PHE A 292 9.64 21.94 -11.61
N LEU A 293 10.62 21.33 -12.27
CA LEU A 293 10.77 21.44 -13.73
C LEU A 293 10.01 20.36 -14.49
N GLY A 294 9.78 19.21 -13.87
CA GLY A 294 9.05 18.10 -14.46
C GLY A 294 7.55 18.35 -14.57
N ARG A 295 6.91 17.69 -15.55
CA ARG A 295 5.46 17.66 -15.71
C ARG A 295 4.92 16.24 -15.57
N GLY A 296 3.73 16.10 -14.98
CA GLY A 296 2.99 14.84 -14.88
C GLY A 296 3.80 13.70 -14.23
N PHE A 297 4.21 12.74 -15.05
CA PHE A 297 4.96 11.56 -14.63
C PHE A 297 6.33 11.91 -14.01
N ILE A 298 7.09 12.84 -14.62
CA ILE A 298 8.42 13.24 -14.13
C ILE A 298 8.33 13.88 -12.75
N ARG A 299 7.29 14.70 -12.50
CA ARG A 299 7.04 15.29 -11.19
C ARG A 299 6.78 14.22 -10.12
N SER A 300 6.16 13.10 -10.50
CA SER A 300 5.90 11.99 -9.58
C SER A 300 7.18 11.21 -9.29
N ILE A 301 8.06 11.05 -10.28
CA ILE A 301 9.42 10.51 -10.08
C ILE A 301 10.22 11.40 -9.11
N GLY A 302 10.21 12.72 -9.29
CA GLY A 302 10.93 13.63 -8.38
C GLY A 302 10.47 13.50 -6.93
N LEU A 303 9.15 13.37 -6.70
CA LEU A 303 8.60 13.13 -5.36
C LEU A 303 9.02 11.78 -4.79
N GLU A 304 9.10 10.74 -5.63
CA GLU A 304 9.57 9.41 -5.23
C GLU A 304 11.05 9.46 -4.81
N ILE A 305 11.92 10.12 -5.58
CA ILE A 305 13.35 10.28 -5.25
C ILE A 305 13.54 11.02 -3.92
N ILE A 306 12.77 12.10 -3.68
CA ILE A 306 12.79 12.80 -2.39
C ILE A 306 12.42 11.84 -1.26
N SER A 307 11.35 11.07 -1.43
CA SER A 307 10.83 10.17 -0.41
C SER A 307 11.83 9.04 -0.09
N ILE A 308 12.40 8.43 -1.12
CA ILE A 308 13.44 7.39 -0.98
C ILE A 308 14.71 7.99 -0.37
N GLY A 309 15.14 9.18 -0.80
CA GLY A 309 16.31 9.86 -0.26
C GLY A 309 16.20 10.11 1.25
N ILE A 310 15.05 10.62 1.72
CA ILE A 310 14.77 10.78 3.15
C ILE A 310 14.83 9.43 3.87
N PHE A 311 14.30 8.37 3.26
CA PHE A 311 14.29 7.02 3.84
C PHE A 311 15.69 6.39 3.93
N LEU A 312 16.58 6.68 2.98
CA LEU A 312 17.98 6.22 3.01
C LEU A 312 18.80 6.95 4.06
N SER A 313 18.44 8.19 4.38
CA SER A 313 19.19 9.09 5.29
C SER A 313 19.11 8.71 6.78
N TYR A 314 18.65 7.50 7.15
CA TYR A 314 18.55 7.08 8.56
C TYR A 314 19.89 7.22 9.28
N GLY A 315 20.92 6.61 8.66
CA GLY A 315 22.25 6.48 9.23
C GLY A 315 22.86 7.85 9.43
N ASP A 316 22.83 8.67 8.38
CA ASP A 316 23.42 10.02 8.38
C ASP A 316 22.73 10.92 9.40
N LEU A 317 21.39 10.93 9.44
CA LEU A 317 20.67 11.75 10.41
C LEU A 317 20.95 11.31 11.85
N SER A 318 21.10 10.01 12.08
CA SER A 318 21.49 9.48 13.39
C SER A 318 22.92 9.88 13.76
N MET A 319 23.86 9.86 12.81
CA MET A 319 25.26 10.29 13.02
C MET A 319 25.35 11.80 13.29
N LEU A 320 24.48 12.60 12.68
CA LEU A 320 24.32 14.03 12.92
C LEU A 320 23.64 14.36 14.27
N ASN A 321 23.38 13.35 15.11
CA ASN A 321 22.68 13.50 16.40
C ASN A 321 21.28 14.12 16.27
N VAL A 322 20.60 13.92 15.14
CA VAL A 322 19.20 14.35 14.99
C VAL A 322 18.34 13.52 15.95
N PRO A 323 17.51 14.16 16.79
CA PRO A 323 16.65 13.42 17.71
C PRO A 323 15.74 12.42 16.97
N LEU A 324 15.63 11.20 17.51
CA LEU A 324 14.87 10.10 16.90
C LEU A 324 13.42 10.48 16.57
N SER A 325 12.79 11.35 17.35
CA SER A 325 11.44 11.86 17.09
C SER A 325 11.33 12.57 15.73
N TYR A 326 12.33 13.36 15.34
CA TYR A 326 12.36 14.06 14.06
C TYR A 326 12.66 13.11 12.90
N ILE A 327 13.52 12.10 13.11
CA ILE A 327 13.80 11.06 12.11
C ILE A 327 12.52 10.27 11.81
N ILE A 328 11.79 9.85 12.85
CA ILE A 328 10.50 9.15 12.71
C ILE A 328 9.49 10.03 11.97
N LEU A 329 9.41 11.32 12.32
CA LEU A 329 8.51 12.26 11.64
C LEU A 329 8.85 12.39 10.14
N ALA A 330 10.14 12.52 9.80
CA ALA A 330 10.59 12.55 8.41
C ALA A 330 10.20 11.28 7.65
N TYR A 331 10.22 10.12 8.31
CA TYR A 331 9.87 8.83 7.70
C TYR A 331 8.39 8.70 7.44
N ILE A 332 7.55 9.21 8.34
CA ILE A 332 6.11 9.29 8.14
C ILE A 332 5.80 10.17 6.92
N PHE A 333 6.45 11.32 6.81
CA PHE A 333 6.29 12.20 5.64
C PHE A 333 6.80 11.56 4.34
N ALA A 334 7.96 10.90 4.38
CA ALA A 334 8.50 10.15 3.25
C ALA A 334 7.53 9.05 2.78
N GLY A 335 7.03 8.22 3.70
CA GLY A 335 6.05 7.17 3.40
C GLY A 335 4.76 7.73 2.79
N PHE A 336 4.27 8.87 3.29
CA PHE A 336 3.10 9.55 2.75
C PHE A 336 3.34 10.07 1.32
N PHE A 337 4.46 10.75 1.09
CA PHE A 337 4.80 11.28 -0.23
C PHE A 337 5.07 10.18 -1.26
N MET A 338 5.71 9.09 -0.82
CA MET A 338 5.91 7.87 -1.60
C MET A 338 4.58 7.26 -2.04
N ALA A 339 3.62 7.09 -1.13
CA ALA A 339 2.28 6.60 -1.48
C ALA A 339 1.59 7.50 -2.52
N ILE A 340 1.70 8.83 -2.38
CA ILE A 340 1.15 9.78 -3.35
C ILE A 340 1.85 9.66 -4.71
N ALA A 341 3.17 9.58 -4.73
CA ALA A 341 3.97 9.46 -5.95
C ALA A 341 3.62 8.17 -6.71
N ILE A 342 3.57 7.04 -6.02
CA ILE A 342 3.14 5.74 -6.54
C ILE A 342 1.74 5.82 -7.16
N LEU A 343 0.77 6.44 -6.47
CA LEU A 343 -0.59 6.62 -7.01
C LEU A 343 -0.62 7.49 -8.28
N ARG A 344 0.19 8.55 -8.33
CA ARG A 344 0.26 9.46 -9.49
C ARG A 344 0.94 8.81 -10.69
N ILE A 345 2.02 8.06 -10.46
CA ILE A 345 2.67 7.19 -11.44
C ILE A 345 1.63 6.23 -12.01
N GLY A 346 0.88 5.60 -11.10
CA GLY A 346 -0.14 4.63 -11.41
C GLY A 346 -1.24 5.16 -12.32
N LYS A 347 -1.83 6.29 -11.93
CA LYS A 347 -2.83 7.02 -12.71
C LYS A 347 -2.30 7.43 -14.09
N SER A 348 -1.04 7.84 -14.17
CA SER A 348 -0.41 8.26 -15.42
C SER A 348 -0.26 7.11 -16.41
N TYR A 349 0.02 5.90 -15.92
CA TYR A 349 0.09 4.69 -16.74
C TYR A 349 -1.28 4.30 -17.31
N LEU A 350 -2.30 4.16 -16.45
CA LEU A 350 -3.64 3.76 -16.89
C LEU A 350 -4.30 4.81 -17.79
N GLY A 351 -4.10 6.11 -17.52
CA GLY A 351 -4.69 7.19 -18.31
C GLY A 351 -4.18 7.26 -19.76
N ARG A 352 -3.01 6.68 -20.08
CA ARG A 352 -2.52 6.58 -21.48
C ARG A 352 -3.23 5.49 -22.26
N GLY A 353 -3.61 4.39 -21.60
CA GLY A 353 -4.36 3.30 -22.24
C GLY A 353 -5.72 3.76 -22.75
N GLU A 354 -6.48 4.49 -21.92
CA GLU A 354 -7.81 5.00 -22.28
C GLU A 354 -7.78 5.98 -23.46
N LYS A 355 -6.74 6.83 -23.55
CA LYS A 355 -6.60 7.78 -24.68
C LYS A 355 -6.32 7.06 -26.01
N ARG A 356 -5.48 6.01 -25.99
CA ARG A 356 -5.19 5.20 -27.19
C ARG A 356 -6.44 4.47 -27.68
N GLU A 357 -7.23 3.90 -26.78
CA GLU A 357 -8.46 3.19 -27.12
C GLU A 357 -9.52 4.11 -27.75
N LYS A 358 -9.59 5.37 -27.32
CA LYS A 358 -10.47 6.37 -27.95
C LYS A 358 -10.01 6.79 -29.35
N GLN A 359 -8.70 6.75 -29.62
CA GLN A 359 -8.14 7.10 -30.94
C GLN A 359 -8.24 5.96 -31.95
N THR A 360 -8.26 4.69 -31.51
CA THR A 360 -8.33 3.53 -32.41
C THR A 360 -9.75 3.09 -32.75
N LYS A 361 -10.79 3.60 -32.08
CA LYS A 361 -12.17 3.45 -32.57
C LYS A 361 -12.36 4.43 -33.73
N PRO A 362 -12.45 3.97 -35.00
CA PRO A 362 -12.72 4.87 -36.11
C PRO A 362 -14.01 5.62 -35.79
N GLU A 363 -14.00 6.96 -35.89
CA GLU A 363 -15.22 7.75 -35.82
C GLU A 363 -16.21 7.09 -36.77
N SER A 364 -17.27 6.52 -36.19
CA SER A 364 -18.31 5.88 -36.99
C SER A 364 -18.77 6.91 -37.99
N LYS A 365 -18.48 6.67 -39.28
CA LYS A 365 -18.84 7.60 -40.37
C LYS A 365 -20.28 8.07 -40.13
N PRO A 366 -20.55 9.38 -40.20
CA PRO A 366 -21.91 9.87 -40.03
C PRO A 366 -22.81 9.07 -40.96
N LYS A 367 -23.89 8.51 -40.41
CA LYS A 367 -24.86 7.70 -41.18
C LYS A 367 -25.39 8.58 -42.31
N ALA A 368 -24.80 8.43 -43.49
CA ALA A 368 -25.26 9.06 -44.70
C ALA A 368 -26.59 8.41 -45.08
N GLY A 369 -27.69 9.12 -44.87
CA GLY A 369 -29.01 8.68 -45.32
C GLY A 369 -30.04 8.56 -44.20
N GLN A 370 -30.41 9.70 -43.61
CA GLN A 370 -31.79 9.89 -43.19
C GLN A 370 -32.28 11.12 -43.98
N LYS A 371 -32.64 10.87 -45.24
CA LYS A 371 -33.38 11.84 -46.04
C LYS A 371 -34.78 11.95 -45.42
N ILE A 372 -35.17 13.21 -45.18
CA ILE A 372 -36.48 13.66 -44.68
C ILE A 372 -37.58 13.20 -45.66
#